data_AF-A0A9E2PUM0-F1
#
_entry.id   AF-A0A9E2PUM0-F1
#
_cell.length_a   1.000
_cell.length_b   1.000
_cell.length_c   1.000
_cell.angle_alpha   90.00
_cell.angle_beta   90.00
_cell.angle_gamma   90.00
#
_symmetry.space_group_name_H-M   'P 1'
#
loop_
_entity.id
_entity.type
_entity.pdbx_description
1 polymer ?
#
loop_
_entity_poly.entity_id
_entity_poly.type
_entity_poly.pdbx_seq_one_letter_code
_entity_poly.pdbx_strand_id
1 'polypeptide(L)'
;MKLNGRAAAIVLAMVAIIIIGMDFRVEASQYLGQVTWTWHKTTDEHGATDKTETIVANLFLLGNSCYELVGSSTDTEIGGTAFGGGTAVLVGTNLIMTLSYSKIRSDGRQETGIFQGQVNKTSFNGSGWGIKKRFDPASIGASPVFIDKYMAGTLTVVGNPPPLGPTPIAPMQLLLLDDK
;
A
#
# COMPACT_ATOMS: atom_id res chain seq x y z
N MET A 1 -11.41 -52.65 6.32
CA MET A 1 -11.10 -52.62 4.88
C MET A 1 -9.60 -52.37 4.74
N LYS A 2 -8.79 -53.41 4.46
CA LYS A 2 -7.32 -53.28 4.36
C LYS A 2 -6.98 -52.75 2.97
N LEU A 3 -6.49 -51.52 2.87
CA LEU A 3 -5.90 -51.02 1.63
C LEU A 3 -4.64 -51.85 1.34
N ASN A 4 -4.62 -52.56 0.21
CA ASN A 4 -3.43 -53.28 -0.27
C ASN A 4 -2.27 -52.28 -0.32
N GLY A 5 -1.09 -52.63 0.24
CA GLY A 5 0.04 -51.70 0.39
C GLY A 5 0.48 -51.01 -0.90
N ARG A 6 0.18 -51.61 -2.06
CA ARG A 6 0.37 -50.99 -3.39
C ARG A 6 -0.56 -49.81 -3.66
N ALA A 7 -1.83 -49.88 -3.25
CA ALA A 7 -2.79 -48.79 -3.41
C ALA A 7 -2.43 -47.60 -2.49
N ALA A 8 -1.97 -47.88 -1.27
CA ALA A 8 -1.49 -46.84 -0.36
C ALA A 8 -0.25 -46.12 -0.91
N ALA A 9 0.70 -46.86 -1.49
CA ALA A 9 1.90 -46.28 -2.10
C ALA A 9 1.59 -45.43 -3.34
N ILE A 10 0.62 -45.83 -4.16
CA ILE A 10 0.18 -45.06 -5.35
C ILE A 10 -0.49 -43.75 -4.93
N VAL A 11 -1.36 -43.77 -3.92
CA VAL A 11 -2.01 -42.56 -3.42
C VAL A 11 -0.98 -41.58 -2.83
N LEU A 12 -0.01 -42.08 -2.06
CA LEU A 12 1.10 -41.28 -1.54
C LEU A 12 1.97 -40.67 -2.65
N ALA A 13 2.27 -41.44 -3.70
CA ALA A 13 3.03 -40.94 -4.84
C ALA A 13 2.27 -39.86 -5.62
N MET A 14 0.95 -40.02 -5.81
CA MET A 14 0.12 -39.00 -6.46
C MET A 14 0.04 -37.72 -5.64
N VAL A 15 -0.13 -37.83 -4.31
CA VAL A 15 -0.11 -36.66 -3.42
C VAL A 15 1.25 -35.96 -3.45
N ALA A 16 2.36 -36.70 -3.47
CA ALA A 16 3.69 -36.12 -3.60
C ALA A 16 3.90 -35.40 -4.95
N ILE A 17 3.43 -35.98 -6.06
CA ILE A 17 3.49 -35.34 -7.39
C ILE A 17 2.62 -34.08 -7.44
N ILE A 18 1.47 -34.09 -6.78
CA ILE A 18 0.61 -32.89 -6.66
C ILE A 18 1.32 -31.83 -5.82
N ILE A 19 1.93 -32.18 -4.69
CA ILE A 19 2.67 -31.24 -3.84
C ILE A 19 3.91 -30.68 -4.55
N ILE A 20 4.62 -31.48 -5.35
CA ILE A 20 5.79 -31.05 -6.12
C ILE A 20 5.38 -30.26 -7.38
N GLY A 21 4.24 -30.60 -7.98
CA GLY A 21 3.70 -29.93 -9.18
C GLY A 21 2.94 -28.64 -8.88
N MET A 22 2.50 -28.44 -7.64
CA MET A 22 1.99 -27.17 -7.15
C MET A 22 3.19 -26.32 -6.72
N ASP A 23 3.71 -25.52 -7.65
CA ASP A 23 4.71 -24.48 -7.38
C ASP A 23 4.06 -23.37 -6.53
N PHE A 24 3.77 -23.68 -5.26
CA PHE A 24 3.38 -22.70 -4.25
C PHE A 24 4.63 -21.92 -3.84
N ARG A 25 5.12 -21.08 -4.74
CA ARG A 25 6.01 -20.00 -4.36
C ARG A 25 5.17 -19.00 -3.57
N VAL A 26 5.24 -19.09 -2.25
CA VAL A 26 4.95 -17.92 -1.42
C VAL A 26 6.06 -16.93 -1.77
N GLU A 27 5.80 -16.06 -2.74
CA GLU A 27 6.74 -14.99 -3.08
C GLU A 27 6.91 -14.14 -1.82
N ALA A 28 8.12 -14.15 -1.26
CA ALA A 28 8.43 -13.33 -0.11
C ALA A 28 8.28 -11.86 -0.53
N SER A 29 7.56 -11.07 0.26
CA SER A 29 7.41 -9.64 0.02
C SER A 29 8.79 -8.98 -0.07
N GLN A 30 9.10 -8.35 -1.20
CA GLN A 30 10.38 -7.67 -1.41
C GLN A 30 10.22 -6.18 -1.14
N TYR A 31 10.97 -5.62 -0.19
CA TYR A 31 11.06 -4.18 -0.02
C TYR A 31 11.80 -3.55 -1.20
N LEU A 32 11.16 -2.60 -1.88
CA LEU A 32 11.72 -1.92 -3.06
C LEU A 32 12.37 -0.58 -2.72
N GLY A 33 11.90 0.07 -1.66
CA GLY A 33 12.38 1.38 -1.24
C GLY A 33 11.25 2.30 -0.81
N GLN A 34 11.62 3.55 -0.54
CA GLN A 34 10.69 4.60 -0.15
C GLN A 34 10.39 5.51 -1.35
N VAL A 35 9.15 5.91 -1.49
CA VAL A 35 8.69 6.91 -2.45
C VAL A 35 8.00 8.05 -1.71
N THR A 36 8.27 9.26 -2.17
CA THR A 36 7.67 10.48 -1.64
C THR A 36 6.91 11.18 -2.73
N TRP A 37 5.67 11.55 -2.45
CA TRP A 37 4.84 12.37 -3.32
C TRP A 37 4.45 13.67 -2.63
N THR A 38 4.37 14.74 -3.42
CA THR A 38 3.56 15.91 -3.09
C THR A 38 2.19 15.72 -3.71
N TRP A 39 1.16 15.63 -2.88
CA TRP A 39 -0.23 15.65 -3.31
C TRP A 39 -0.74 17.09 -3.31
N HIS A 40 -1.03 17.60 -4.49
CA HIS A 40 -1.69 18.88 -4.69
C HIS A 40 -3.20 18.67 -4.82
N LYS A 41 -3.95 19.05 -3.79
CA LYS A 41 -5.41 19.02 -3.75
C LYS A 41 -5.93 20.18 -4.58
N THR A 42 -6.66 19.87 -5.63
CA THR A 42 -7.25 20.84 -6.57
C THR A 42 -8.72 21.11 -6.27
N THR A 43 -9.40 20.20 -5.57
CA THR A 43 -10.81 20.33 -5.18
C THR A 43 -11.05 19.67 -3.83
N ASP A 44 -11.88 20.29 -3.00
CA ASP A 44 -12.41 19.73 -1.75
C ASP A 44 -13.94 19.89 -1.65
N GLU A 45 -14.52 19.58 -0.48
CA GLU A 45 -15.98 19.69 -0.26
C GLU A 45 -16.56 21.11 -0.42
N HIS A 46 -15.71 22.16 -0.48
CA HIS A 46 -16.12 23.55 -0.65
C HIS A 46 -15.79 24.11 -2.03
N GLY A 47 -15.17 23.33 -2.92
CA GLY A 47 -14.82 23.74 -4.29
C GLY A 47 -13.32 23.72 -4.57
N ALA A 48 -12.84 24.66 -5.38
CA ALA A 48 -11.43 24.72 -5.78
C ALA A 48 -10.52 25.05 -4.59
N THR A 49 -9.35 24.41 -4.52
CA THR A 49 -8.36 24.60 -3.47
C THR A 49 -6.94 24.46 -4.03
N ASP A 50 -5.93 24.93 -3.28
CA ASP A 50 -4.51 24.90 -3.67
C ASP A 50 -3.63 24.26 -2.58
N LYS A 51 -4.19 23.28 -1.88
CA LYS A 51 -3.57 22.71 -0.67
C LYS A 51 -2.60 21.61 -1.04
N THR A 52 -1.51 21.49 -0.29
CA THR A 52 -0.51 20.44 -0.51
C THR A 52 -0.34 19.56 0.72
N GLU A 53 -0.04 18.29 0.46
CA GLU A 53 0.26 17.29 1.49
C GLU A 53 1.42 16.43 1.01
N THR A 54 2.36 16.16 1.90
CA THR A 54 3.48 15.25 1.59
C THR A 54 3.09 13.84 2.00
N ILE A 55 3.17 12.90 1.06
CA ILE A 55 2.92 11.47 1.29
C ILE A 55 4.26 10.75 1.17
N VAL A 56 4.63 10.00 2.19
CA VAL A 56 5.81 9.13 2.21
C VAL A 56 5.33 7.70 2.35
N ALA A 57 5.68 6.82 1.41
CA ALA A 57 5.31 5.42 1.43
C ALA A 57 6.51 4.51 1.20
N ASN A 58 6.62 3.49 2.03
CA ASN A 58 7.49 2.33 1.81
C ASN A 58 6.76 1.37 0.88
N LEU A 59 7.43 0.97 -0.20
CA LEU A 59 6.86 0.13 -1.23
C LEU A 59 7.41 -1.30 -1.13
N PHE A 60 6.50 -2.27 -1.11
CA PHE A 60 6.82 -3.69 -1.11
C PHE A 60 6.19 -4.36 -2.33
N LEU A 61 6.96 -5.19 -3.06
CA LEU A 61 6.43 -6.08 -4.08
C LEU A 61 5.95 -7.36 -3.39
N LEU A 62 4.64 -7.60 -3.43
CA LEU A 62 4.04 -8.83 -2.88
C LEU A 62 4.13 -10.01 -3.85
N GLY A 63 4.27 -9.70 -5.14
CA GLY A 63 4.43 -10.69 -6.18
C GLY A 63 3.79 -10.26 -7.50
N ASN A 64 4.36 -10.71 -8.62
CA ASN A 64 3.96 -10.35 -9.99
C ASN A 64 3.82 -8.83 -10.26
N SER A 65 2.66 -8.29 -9.94
CA SER A 65 2.26 -6.89 -10.18
C SER A 65 1.47 -6.31 -9.00
N CYS A 66 1.45 -7.00 -7.86
CA CYS A 66 0.79 -6.57 -6.64
C CYS A 66 1.82 -5.96 -5.68
N TYR A 67 1.46 -4.81 -5.11
CA TYR A 67 2.31 -4.03 -4.23
C TYR A 67 1.57 -3.71 -2.94
N GLU A 68 2.32 -3.60 -1.86
CA GLU A 68 1.88 -3.02 -0.60
C GLU A 68 2.58 -1.67 -0.39
N LEU A 69 1.83 -0.70 0.11
CA LEU A 69 2.31 0.61 0.49
C LEU A 69 2.02 0.82 1.96
N VAL A 70 3.05 1.17 2.73
CA VAL A 70 2.89 1.53 4.15
C VAL A 70 3.65 2.81 4.42
N GLY A 71 3.02 3.78 5.05
CA GLY A 71 3.71 5.00 5.40
C GLY A 71 2.84 6.03 6.07
N SER A 72 3.17 7.29 5.79
CA SER A 72 2.57 8.42 6.47
C SER A 72 2.36 9.58 5.52
N SER A 73 1.43 10.46 5.87
CA SER A 73 1.32 11.76 5.23
C SER A 73 1.33 12.88 6.25
N THR A 74 1.87 14.03 5.85
CA THR A 74 1.93 15.22 6.68
C THR A 74 1.29 16.38 5.94
N ASP A 75 0.27 16.96 6.57
CA ASP A 75 -0.44 18.14 6.10
C ASP A 75 0.22 19.38 6.72
N THR A 76 0.66 20.30 5.87
CA THR A 76 1.43 21.48 6.29
C THR A 76 0.56 22.56 6.92
N GLU A 77 -0.77 22.58 6.69
CA GLU A 77 -1.62 23.67 7.16
C GLU A 77 -2.15 23.47 8.57
N ILE A 78 -2.61 22.26 8.87
CA ILE A 78 -3.25 21.96 10.16
C ILE A 78 -2.37 21.03 11.01
N GLY A 79 -1.25 20.56 10.46
CA GLY A 79 -0.37 19.62 11.13
C GLY A 79 -1.04 18.26 11.41
N GLY A 80 -0.30 17.43 12.13
CA GLY A 80 -0.65 16.04 12.39
C GLY A 80 -0.18 15.10 11.29
N THR A 81 0.31 13.93 11.71
CA THR A 81 0.77 12.87 10.83
C THR A 81 -0.36 11.87 10.66
N ALA A 82 -0.75 11.62 9.42
CA ALA A 82 -1.56 10.45 9.10
C ALA A 82 -0.62 9.25 8.98
N PHE A 83 -1.03 8.10 9.51
CA PHE A 83 -0.40 6.81 9.26
C PHE A 83 -1.38 5.95 8.49
N GLY A 84 -0.87 5.26 7.49
CA GLY A 84 -1.73 4.51 6.58
C GLY A 84 -0.99 3.45 5.81
N GLY A 85 -1.79 2.57 5.24
CA GLY A 85 -1.31 1.52 4.37
C GLY A 85 -2.40 1.03 3.44
N GLY A 86 -1.98 0.29 2.44
CA GLY A 86 -2.88 -0.32 1.48
C GLY A 86 -2.14 -1.01 0.37
N THR A 87 -2.87 -1.29 -0.70
CA THR A 87 -2.39 -2.12 -1.80
C THR A 87 -2.43 -1.37 -3.11
N ALA A 88 -1.57 -1.77 -4.02
CA ALA A 88 -1.61 -1.32 -5.40
C ALA A 88 -1.41 -2.46 -6.38
N VAL A 89 -1.90 -2.25 -7.60
CA VAL A 89 -1.71 -3.17 -8.73
C VAL A 89 -1.14 -2.41 -9.92
N LEU A 90 -0.09 -2.95 -10.51
CA LEU A 90 0.48 -2.43 -11.75
C LEU A 90 -0.28 -3.00 -12.95
N VAL A 91 -0.99 -2.13 -13.67
CA VAL A 91 -1.73 -2.47 -14.89
C VAL A 91 -1.12 -1.68 -16.06
N GLY A 92 -0.42 -2.39 -16.94
CA GLY A 92 0.34 -1.77 -18.03
C GLY A 92 1.39 -0.79 -17.50
N THR A 93 1.20 0.50 -17.78
CA THR A 93 2.10 1.58 -17.35
C THR A 93 1.59 2.32 -16.11
N ASN A 94 0.55 1.84 -15.43
CA ASN A 94 -0.07 2.55 -14.32
C ASN A 94 -0.11 1.71 -13.06
N LEU A 95 0.40 2.26 -11.96
CA LEU A 95 0.22 1.71 -10.62
C LEU A 95 -1.06 2.31 -10.03
N ILE A 96 -2.08 1.48 -9.87
CA ILE A 96 -3.38 1.85 -9.29
C ILE A 96 -3.34 1.48 -7.82
N MET A 97 -3.52 2.46 -6.92
CA MET A 97 -3.33 2.31 -5.48
C MET A 97 -4.60 2.65 -4.70
N THR A 98 -4.83 1.93 -3.61
CA THR A 98 -5.85 2.24 -2.60
C THR A 98 -5.19 2.21 -1.23
N LEU A 99 -5.24 3.32 -0.50
CA LEU A 99 -4.64 3.50 0.80
C LEU A 99 -5.73 3.82 1.82
N SER A 100 -5.67 3.18 2.97
CA SER A 100 -6.45 3.55 4.15
C SER A 100 -5.55 4.29 5.12
N TYR A 101 -6.07 5.32 5.80
CA TYR A 101 -5.28 6.08 6.77
C TYR A 101 -6.09 6.48 7.99
N SER A 102 -5.35 6.74 9.06
CA SER A 102 -5.84 7.39 10.27
C SER A 102 -4.91 8.53 10.63
N LYS A 103 -5.47 9.65 11.08
CA LYS A 103 -4.74 10.88 11.40
C LYS A 103 -5.24 11.44 12.72
N ILE A 104 -4.30 11.82 13.57
CA ILE A 104 -4.57 12.69 14.72
C ILE A 104 -4.06 14.07 14.34
N ARG A 105 -4.96 15.05 14.33
CA ARG A 105 -4.62 16.44 14.04
C ARG A 105 -3.98 17.09 15.26
N SER A 106 -3.25 18.18 15.04
CA SER A 106 -2.68 19.00 16.12
C SER A 106 -3.73 19.53 17.09
N ASP A 107 -4.96 19.72 16.62
CA ASP A 107 -6.14 20.15 17.40
C ASP A 107 -6.84 19.00 18.16
N GLY A 108 -6.27 17.79 18.15
CA GLY A 108 -6.79 16.61 18.85
C GLY A 108 -7.94 15.88 18.13
N ARG A 109 -8.46 16.41 17.02
CA ARG A 109 -9.49 15.73 16.23
C ARG A 109 -8.90 14.54 15.49
N GLN A 110 -9.68 13.46 15.38
CA GLN A 110 -9.28 12.25 14.70
C GLN A 110 -9.94 12.20 13.31
N GLU A 111 -9.19 11.82 12.29
CA GLU A 111 -9.69 11.62 10.93
C GLU A 111 -9.30 10.21 10.45
N THR A 112 -10.20 9.53 9.76
CA THR A 112 -9.89 8.29 9.02
C THR A 112 -10.35 8.44 7.59
N GLY A 113 -9.71 7.77 6.64
CA GLY A 113 -10.10 7.91 5.25
C GLY A 113 -9.51 6.86 4.35
N ILE A 114 -9.96 6.94 3.09
CA ILE A 114 -9.46 6.16 1.98
C ILE A 114 -8.97 7.14 0.93
N PHE A 115 -7.80 6.88 0.38
CA PHE A 115 -7.27 7.53 -0.81
C PHE A 115 -7.18 6.50 -1.93
N GLN A 116 -7.65 6.85 -3.11
CA GLN A 116 -7.43 6.09 -4.33
C GLN A 116 -6.63 6.95 -5.32
N GLY A 117 -5.60 6.37 -5.90
CA GLY A 117 -4.71 7.06 -6.81
C GLY A 117 -4.26 6.20 -7.96
N GLN A 118 -3.73 6.86 -8.98
CA GLN A 118 -3.07 6.24 -10.10
C GLN A 118 -1.81 7.04 -10.40
N VAL A 119 -0.68 6.36 -10.55
CA VAL A 119 0.58 6.97 -11.00
C VAL A 119 1.17 6.21 -12.18
N ASN A 120 1.86 6.93 -13.05
CA ASN A 120 2.61 6.31 -14.14
C ASN A 120 3.85 5.58 -13.61
N LYS A 121 4.13 4.40 -14.15
CA LYS A 121 5.23 3.52 -13.75
C LYS A 121 6.61 4.18 -13.87
N THR A 122 6.80 5.02 -14.88
CA THR A 122 8.10 5.63 -15.19
C THR A 122 8.29 6.94 -14.44
N SER A 123 7.28 7.81 -14.47
CA SER A 123 7.40 9.13 -13.85
C SER A 123 6.97 9.18 -12.39
N PHE A 124 6.21 8.18 -11.91
CA PHE A 124 5.55 8.17 -10.60
C PHE A 124 4.61 9.36 -10.34
N ASN A 125 4.31 10.15 -11.36
CA ASN A 125 3.33 11.23 -11.31
C ASN A 125 1.94 10.71 -11.69
N GLY A 126 0.91 11.37 -11.20
CA GLY A 126 -0.47 11.04 -11.57
C GLY A 126 -1.52 11.82 -10.80
N SER A 127 -2.61 11.15 -10.45
CA SER A 127 -3.78 11.79 -9.84
C SER A 127 -4.47 10.86 -8.85
N GLY A 128 -5.25 11.43 -7.96
CA GLY A 128 -6.05 10.66 -7.02
C GLY A 128 -7.19 11.45 -6.40
N TRP A 129 -8.02 10.73 -5.69
CA TRP A 129 -9.10 11.26 -4.89
C TRP A 129 -9.13 10.58 -3.52
N GLY A 130 -9.75 11.24 -2.55
CA GLY A 130 -9.88 10.71 -1.21
C GLY A 130 -11.22 11.04 -0.60
N ILE A 131 -11.65 10.16 0.29
CA ILE A 131 -12.79 10.37 1.18
C ILE A 131 -12.26 10.27 2.60
N LYS A 132 -12.68 11.18 3.47
CA LYS A 132 -12.38 11.07 4.89
C LYS A 132 -13.58 11.36 5.77
N LYS A 133 -13.56 10.71 6.92
CA LYS A 133 -14.46 10.89 8.04
C LYS A 133 -13.70 11.56 9.17
N ARG A 134 -14.31 12.60 9.74
CA ARG A 134 -13.79 13.30 10.93
C ARG A 134 -14.60 12.90 12.15
N PHE A 135 -13.91 12.62 13.24
CA PHE A 135 -14.47 12.43 14.56
C PHE A 135 -14.21 13.68 15.39
N ASP A 136 -15.28 14.26 15.93
CA ASP A 136 -15.18 15.34 16.90
C ASP A 136 -15.20 14.76 18.33
N PRO A 137 -14.12 14.87 19.11
CA PRO A 137 -14.10 14.38 20.49
C PRO A 137 -15.15 15.06 21.40
N ALA A 138 -15.70 16.22 21.02
CA ALA A 138 -16.81 16.84 21.75
C ALA A 138 -18.16 16.11 21.57
N SER A 139 -18.24 15.11 20.68
CA SER A 139 -19.47 14.35 20.38
C SER A 139 -19.56 12.97 21.06
N ILE A 140 -18.66 12.66 22.01
CA ILE A 140 -18.68 11.38 22.74
C ILE A 140 -19.94 11.32 23.63
N GLY A 141 -20.98 10.61 23.16
CA GLY A 141 -22.26 10.42 23.87
C GLY A 141 -23.50 10.64 23.01
N ALA A 142 -23.36 11.34 21.88
CA ALA A 142 -24.35 11.39 20.81
C ALA A 142 -23.83 10.54 19.63
N SER A 143 -24.73 9.97 18.82
CA SER A 143 -24.35 9.18 17.64
C SER A 143 -23.25 9.91 16.84
N PRO A 144 -22.09 9.29 16.55
CA PRO A 144 -20.96 9.99 15.97
C PRO A 144 -21.39 10.67 14.67
N VAL A 145 -21.27 12.00 14.62
CA VAL A 145 -21.57 12.78 13.42
C VAL A 145 -20.39 12.61 12.48
N PHE A 146 -20.54 11.73 11.49
CA PHE A 146 -19.57 11.57 10.43
C PHE A 146 -19.73 12.71 9.42
N ILE A 147 -18.72 13.56 9.29
CA ILE A 147 -18.63 14.51 8.18
C ILE A 147 -17.79 13.84 7.09
N ASP A 148 -18.45 13.44 6.00
CA ASP A 148 -17.78 12.97 4.80
C ASP A 148 -17.17 14.16 4.06
N LYS A 149 -15.87 14.08 3.79
CA LYS A 149 -15.13 15.08 3.02
C LYS A 149 -14.53 14.41 1.80
N TYR A 150 -14.70 15.03 0.65
CA TYR A 150 -14.17 14.58 -0.62
C TYR A 150 -13.02 15.48 -1.04
N MET A 151 -12.00 14.90 -1.65
CA MET A 151 -10.90 15.67 -2.20
C MET A 151 -10.35 15.00 -3.45
N ALA A 152 -9.89 15.80 -4.41
CA ALA A 152 -9.25 15.34 -5.63
C ALA A 152 -7.98 16.14 -5.89
N GLY A 153 -7.02 15.56 -6.59
CA GLY A 153 -5.76 16.25 -6.87
C GLY A 153 -4.75 15.46 -7.68
N THR A 154 -3.57 16.04 -7.82
CA THR A 154 -2.45 15.49 -8.57
C THR A 154 -1.30 15.06 -7.65
N LEU A 155 -0.67 13.95 -7.99
CA LEU A 155 0.52 13.42 -7.31
C LEU A 155 1.76 13.75 -8.14
N THR A 156 2.74 14.39 -7.51
CA THR A 156 4.05 14.66 -8.09
C THR A 156 5.12 13.97 -7.26
N VAL A 157 5.92 13.10 -7.87
CA VAL A 157 7.01 12.41 -7.17
C VAL A 157 8.11 13.40 -6.78
N VAL A 158 8.70 13.17 -5.61
CA VAL A 158 9.85 13.92 -5.10
C VAL A 158 11.06 13.01 -5.12
N GLY A 159 12.11 13.43 -5.83
CA GLY A 159 13.34 12.65 -5.98
C GLY A 159 13.18 11.43 -6.89
N ASN A 160 14.05 10.44 -6.69
CA ASN A 160 14.09 9.23 -7.52
C ASN A 160 13.34 8.09 -6.82
N PRO A 161 12.19 7.63 -7.37
CA PRO A 161 11.46 6.51 -6.81
C PRO A 161 12.16 5.17 -7.09
N PRO A 162 11.89 4.13 -6.28
CA PRO A 162 12.37 2.78 -6.57
C PRO A 162 11.72 2.24 -7.84
N PRO A 163 12.40 1.39 -8.63
CA PRO A 163 11.84 0.85 -9.87
C PRO A 163 10.65 -0.08 -9.58
N LEU A 164 9.59 0.02 -10.40
CA LEU A 164 8.49 -0.93 -10.39
C LEU A 164 8.72 -2.05 -11.39
N GLY A 165 8.41 -3.28 -10.98
CA GLY A 165 8.37 -4.47 -11.82
C GLY A 165 9.17 -5.59 -11.18
N PRO A 166 9.34 -6.73 -11.88
CA PRO A 166 10.20 -7.80 -11.39
C PRO A 166 11.63 -7.26 -11.31
N THR A 167 12.11 -7.03 -10.09
CA THR A 167 13.54 -6.90 -9.84
C THR A 167 14.16 -8.26 -10.14
N PRO A 168 15.28 -8.35 -10.88
CA PRO A 168 16.06 -9.58 -10.88
C PRO A 168 16.34 -9.92 -9.43
N ILE A 169 15.85 -11.07 -8.95
CA ILE A 169 16.20 -11.57 -7.63
C ILE A 169 17.71 -11.84 -7.70
N ALA A 170 18.52 -10.88 -7.24
CA ALA A 170 19.90 -11.18 -6.95
C ALA A 170 19.87 -12.32 -5.93
N PRO A 171 20.63 -13.42 -6.13
CA PRO A 171 20.66 -14.50 -5.16
C PRO A 171 21.00 -13.88 -3.80
N MET A 172 20.15 -14.10 -2.80
CA MET A 172 20.45 -13.73 -1.42
C MET A 172 21.77 -14.43 -1.05
N GLN A 173 22.88 -13.71 -1.13
CA GLN A 173 24.11 -14.15 -0.49
C GLN A 173 23.85 -14.04 1.00
N LEU A 174 23.54 -15.17 1.61
CA LEU A 174 23.56 -15.34 3.04
C LEU A 174 24.97 -14.96 3.51
N LEU A 175 25.12 -13.76 4.08
CA LEU A 175 26.37 -13.34 4.70
C LEU A 175 26.52 -14.18 5.97
N LEU A 176 27.10 -15.37 5.84
CA LEU A 176 27.63 -16.12 6.96
C LEU A 176 28.79 -15.29 7.51
N LEU A 177 28.56 -14.67 8.67
CA LEU A 177 29.64 -14.10 9.47
C LEU A 177 30.54 -15.28 9.85
N ASP A 178 31.75 -15.26 9.30
CA ASP A 178 32.82 -16.19 9.61
C ASP A 178 33.36 -15.76 10.99
N ASP A 179 32.84 -16.36 12.06
CA ASP A 179 33.35 -16.16 13.41
C ASP A 179 34.76 -16.76 13.48
N LYS A 180 35.76 -15.88 13.60
CA LYS A 180 37.13 -16.24 13.94
C LYS A 180 37.32 -16.38 15.45
#